data_AF-A0A975M831-F1
#
_entry.id   AF-A0A975M831-F1
#
_cell.length_a   1.000
_cell.length_b   1.000
_cell.length_c   1.000
_cell.angle_alpha   90.00
_cell.angle_beta   90.00
_cell.angle_gamma   90.00
#
_symmetry.space_group_name_H-M   'P 1'
#
loop_
_entity.id
_entity.type
_entity.pdbx_description
1 polymer ?
#
loop_
_entity_poly.entity_id
_entity_poly.type
_entity_poly.pdbx_seq_one_letter_code
_entity_poly.pdbx_strand_id
1 'polypeptide(L)'
;MDSEAWQALKQAATDLQQLQNKNGSVDAENHTAAEELIGTLAAAVVALAPAFEHDAEYLRLVVQDLQRWVADGLGEPDFLDSLLAFSPQLDRTDGLQHLVLFPMYTQNGSTNRFVEAVLIEVVWPEFIGELEAGEYSNKLFVPIRFLDFTPGYDTNSAVLFPESVAVRETPTFTWGAIFADREAARFRRVLRAAAEITSLQLPADAAALLDDQKLAQDTFVMWDLIHDRTHMRGDLPFDPFMIKQRMPYFLYSLEELRCDLTAFREAVKIEKDEDASPEARKHATLVQYAVIFDRIFRFAITGSRVRNYDGLGGQLLFAWMHQNHVLHWTDGKLSIDWEDVADVVVRLGANIEDLYWRSIDRPKTAHWFAAYDLVSATLTPNPASVWAKGPDALPLDGPPRGLTDQVLDDEFPLSMFYEALSKKMGPVIESTSGITGSSK
;
A
#
# COMPACT_ATOMS: atom_id res chain seq x y z
N MET A 1 10.52 -15.68 19.03
CA MET A 1 10.02 -16.19 17.74
C MET A 1 9.98 -17.71 17.69
N ASP A 2 10.87 -18.43 18.37
CA ASP A 2 10.86 -19.91 18.43
C ASP A 2 10.11 -20.43 19.69
N SER A 3 8.84 -20.00 19.84
CA SER A 3 7.97 -20.44 20.94
C SER A 3 7.08 -21.58 20.46
N GLU A 4 7.00 -22.67 21.24
CA GLU A 4 6.06 -23.77 20.96
C GLU A 4 4.61 -23.27 20.82
N ALA A 5 4.22 -22.27 21.62
CA ALA A 5 2.89 -21.67 21.54
C ALA A 5 2.67 -20.92 20.21
N TRP A 6 3.67 -20.21 19.69
CA TRP A 6 3.56 -19.54 18.40
C TRP A 6 3.45 -20.56 17.25
N GLN A 7 4.26 -21.63 17.28
CA GLN A 7 4.19 -22.68 16.26
C GLN A 7 2.83 -23.39 16.29
N ALA A 8 2.29 -23.69 17.49
CA ALA A 8 0.95 -24.26 17.63
C ALA A 8 -0.14 -23.31 17.09
N LEU A 9 -0.06 -22.01 17.40
CA LEU A 9 -1.00 -21.00 16.90
C LEU A 9 -0.97 -20.91 15.37
N LYS A 10 0.23 -20.77 14.79
CA LYS A 10 0.43 -20.66 13.35
C LYS A 10 -0.05 -21.90 12.60
N GLN A 11 0.25 -23.08 13.12
CA GLN A 11 -0.21 -24.35 12.55
C GLN A 11 -1.73 -24.46 12.62
N ALA A 12 -2.34 -24.20 13.80
CA ALA A 12 -3.78 -24.29 13.97
C ALA A 12 -4.54 -23.28 13.08
N ALA A 13 -4.03 -22.05 12.94
CA ALA A 13 -4.59 -21.07 12.03
C ALA A 13 -4.54 -21.56 10.58
N THR A 14 -3.38 -22.09 10.15
CA THR A 14 -3.18 -22.62 8.79
C THR A 14 -4.09 -23.80 8.47
N ASP A 15 -4.25 -24.73 9.40
CA ASP A 15 -5.14 -25.89 9.24
C ASP A 15 -6.61 -25.46 9.22
N LEU A 16 -6.98 -24.46 10.04
CA LEU A 16 -8.34 -23.92 10.06
C LEU A 16 -8.73 -23.29 8.72
N GLN A 17 -7.79 -22.64 8.00
CA GLN A 17 -8.08 -22.05 6.69
C GLN A 17 -8.62 -23.08 5.69
N GLN A 18 -8.23 -24.36 5.80
CA GLN A 18 -8.70 -25.43 4.92
C GLN A 18 -10.18 -25.79 5.18
N LEU A 19 -10.72 -25.40 6.33
CA LEU A 19 -12.10 -25.66 6.74
C LEU A 19 -13.01 -24.44 6.55
N GLN A 20 -12.44 -23.26 6.29
CA GLN A 20 -13.18 -22.00 6.19
C GLN A 20 -13.72 -21.75 4.79
N ASN A 21 -14.95 -21.26 4.73
CA ASN A 21 -15.57 -20.66 3.56
C ASN A 21 -15.00 -19.27 3.26
N LYS A 22 -15.37 -18.71 2.11
CA LYS A 22 -14.91 -17.37 1.68
C LYS A 22 -15.18 -16.26 2.70
N ASN A 23 -16.35 -16.27 3.36
CA ASN A 23 -16.69 -15.29 4.39
C ASN A 23 -16.13 -15.64 5.78
N GLY A 24 -15.36 -16.73 5.89
CA GLY A 24 -14.74 -17.18 7.12
C GLY A 24 -15.53 -18.22 7.91
N SER A 25 -16.81 -18.47 7.57
CA SER A 25 -17.64 -19.47 8.26
C SER A 25 -17.17 -20.91 8.02
N VAL A 26 -17.61 -21.86 8.84
CA VAL A 26 -17.27 -23.29 8.70
C VAL A 26 -18.53 -24.11 8.51
N ASP A 27 -18.50 -25.06 7.57
CA ASP A 27 -19.64 -25.95 7.32
C ASP A 27 -19.81 -27.00 8.43
N ALA A 28 -21.04 -27.44 8.67
CA ALA A 28 -21.41 -28.27 9.82
C ALA A 28 -20.61 -29.59 9.93
N GLU A 29 -20.25 -30.19 8.80
CA GLU A 29 -19.42 -31.39 8.73
C GLU A 29 -18.00 -31.20 9.29
N ASN A 30 -17.51 -29.96 9.32
CA ASN A 30 -16.15 -29.61 9.75
C ASN A 30 -16.13 -28.99 11.16
N HIS A 31 -17.28 -28.80 11.81
CA HIS A 31 -17.37 -28.09 13.10
C HIS A 31 -16.50 -28.70 14.20
N THR A 32 -16.52 -30.02 14.39
CA THR A 32 -15.70 -30.68 15.42
C THR A 32 -14.20 -30.41 15.22
N ALA A 33 -13.70 -30.50 13.98
CA ALA A 33 -12.30 -30.25 13.69
C ALA A 33 -11.95 -28.76 13.88
N ALA A 34 -12.82 -27.85 13.43
CA ALA A 34 -12.63 -26.42 13.62
C ALA A 34 -12.65 -26.01 15.10
N GLU A 35 -13.53 -26.60 15.91
CA GLU A 35 -13.59 -26.37 17.36
C GLU A 35 -12.28 -26.76 18.07
N GLU A 36 -11.68 -27.89 17.71
CA GLU A 36 -10.38 -28.33 18.25
C GLU A 36 -9.24 -27.37 17.88
N LEU A 37 -9.21 -26.91 16.63
CA LEU A 37 -8.23 -25.93 16.14
C LEU A 37 -8.42 -24.57 16.82
N ILE A 38 -9.66 -24.09 16.95
CA ILE A 38 -9.98 -22.84 17.64
C ILE A 38 -9.63 -22.92 19.14
N GLY A 39 -9.85 -24.07 19.77
CA GLY A 39 -9.39 -24.32 21.14
C GLY A 39 -7.86 -24.21 21.27
N THR A 40 -7.12 -24.72 20.28
CA THR A 40 -5.67 -24.60 20.20
C THR A 40 -5.23 -23.14 20.02
N LEU A 41 -5.89 -22.38 19.14
CA LEU A 41 -5.65 -20.95 18.94
C LEU A 41 -5.84 -20.18 20.25
N ALA A 42 -6.98 -20.38 20.92
CA ALA A 42 -7.29 -19.71 22.19
C ALA A 42 -6.25 -20.02 23.27
N ALA A 43 -5.87 -21.29 23.44
CA ALA A 43 -4.85 -21.69 24.41
C ALA A 43 -3.47 -21.08 24.11
N ALA A 44 -3.09 -21.02 22.83
CA ALA A 44 -1.83 -20.43 22.42
C ALA A 44 -1.80 -18.90 22.61
N VAL A 45 -2.91 -18.20 22.34
CA VAL A 45 -3.04 -16.76 22.64
C VAL A 45 -2.85 -16.51 24.14
N VAL A 46 -3.50 -17.30 25.01
CA VAL A 46 -3.32 -17.18 26.47
C VAL A 46 -1.87 -17.42 26.89
N ALA A 47 -1.19 -18.39 26.28
CA ALA A 47 0.21 -18.70 26.59
C ALA A 47 1.19 -17.60 26.12
N LEU A 48 0.86 -16.90 25.02
CA LEU A 48 1.68 -15.82 24.46
C LEU A 48 1.40 -14.45 25.12
N ALA A 49 0.19 -14.22 25.63
CA ALA A 49 -0.24 -12.94 26.18
C ALA A 49 0.71 -12.29 27.22
N PRO A 50 1.40 -13.03 28.12
CA PRO A 50 2.36 -12.42 29.03
C PRO A 50 3.55 -11.73 28.36
N ALA A 51 3.86 -12.03 27.09
CA ALA A 51 4.89 -11.33 26.33
C ALA A 51 4.40 -10.01 25.71
N PHE A 52 3.09 -9.74 25.76
CA PHE A 52 2.41 -8.61 25.14
C PHE A 52 1.50 -7.92 26.17
N GLU A 53 2.06 -7.54 27.32
CA GLU A 53 1.28 -6.98 28.44
C GLU A 53 0.49 -5.71 28.05
N HIS A 54 1.02 -4.91 27.11
CA HIS A 54 0.36 -3.73 26.55
C HIS A 54 -0.91 -4.08 25.76
N ASP A 55 -1.00 -5.28 25.21
CA ASP A 55 -2.13 -5.79 24.44
C ASP A 55 -3.04 -6.73 25.26
N ALA A 56 -2.88 -6.79 26.59
CA ALA A 56 -3.55 -7.79 27.42
C ALA A 56 -5.08 -7.82 27.27
N GLU A 57 -5.73 -6.66 27.18
CA GLU A 57 -7.19 -6.58 26.99
C GLU A 57 -7.60 -7.03 25.58
N TYR A 58 -6.84 -6.63 24.57
CA TYR A 58 -7.04 -7.09 23.19
C TYR A 58 -6.96 -8.62 23.10
N LEU A 59 -5.88 -9.22 23.60
CA LEU A 59 -5.68 -10.67 23.53
C LEU A 59 -6.71 -11.45 24.36
N ARG A 60 -7.18 -10.88 25.49
CA ARG A 60 -8.30 -11.44 26.25
C ARG A 60 -9.59 -11.45 25.42
N LEU A 61 -9.86 -10.38 24.68
CA LEU A 61 -11.04 -10.27 23.81
C LEU A 61 -10.93 -11.16 22.57
N VAL A 62 -9.74 -11.36 22.00
CA VAL A 62 -9.53 -12.34 20.92
C VAL A 62 -9.97 -13.74 21.35
N VAL A 63 -9.57 -14.16 22.56
CA VAL A 63 -9.98 -15.46 23.12
C VAL A 63 -11.50 -15.53 23.30
N GLN A 64 -12.11 -14.44 23.76
CA GLN A 64 -13.57 -14.35 23.94
C GLN A 64 -14.32 -14.42 22.60
N ASP A 65 -13.82 -13.74 21.57
CA ASP A 65 -14.41 -13.72 20.23
C ASP A 65 -14.32 -15.12 19.57
N LEU A 66 -13.19 -15.81 19.72
CA LEU A 66 -13.02 -17.20 19.29
C LEU A 66 -14.02 -18.15 19.96
N GLN A 67 -14.18 -18.04 21.28
CA GLN A 67 -15.11 -18.87 22.06
C GLN A 67 -16.57 -18.58 21.70
N ARG A 68 -16.92 -17.30 21.49
CA ARG A 68 -18.25 -16.91 21.02
C ARG A 68 -18.53 -17.48 19.64
N TRP A 69 -17.58 -17.39 18.72
CA TRP A 69 -17.74 -17.90 17.36
C TRP A 69 -18.04 -19.41 17.33
N VAL A 70 -17.39 -20.19 18.19
CA VAL A 70 -17.72 -21.60 18.43
C VAL A 70 -19.13 -21.76 19.00
N ALA A 71 -19.47 -21.03 20.06
CA ALA A 71 -20.78 -21.12 20.73
C ALA A 71 -21.95 -20.76 19.82
N ASP A 72 -21.73 -19.85 18.86
CA ASP A 72 -22.72 -19.40 17.88
C ASP A 72 -22.80 -20.31 16.63
N GLY A 73 -22.06 -21.43 16.61
CA GLY A 73 -22.15 -22.45 15.55
C GLY A 73 -21.31 -22.15 14.31
N LEU A 74 -20.20 -21.42 14.45
CA LEU A 74 -19.20 -21.17 13.40
C LEU A 74 -19.76 -20.55 12.11
N GLY A 75 -20.73 -19.63 12.27
CA GLY A 75 -21.23 -18.76 11.20
C GLY A 75 -20.18 -17.76 10.69
N GLU A 76 -20.60 -16.64 10.09
CA GLU A 76 -19.64 -15.57 9.76
C GLU A 76 -18.99 -15.03 11.06
N PRO A 77 -17.65 -14.99 11.15
CA PRO A 77 -16.98 -14.54 12.36
C PRO A 77 -17.23 -13.05 12.64
N ASP A 78 -17.34 -12.72 13.92
CA ASP A 78 -17.45 -11.35 14.40
C ASP A 78 -16.37 -11.10 15.47
N PHE A 79 -15.36 -10.30 15.11
CA PHE A 79 -14.23 -9.94 15.97
C PHE A 79 -14.22 -8.44 16.30
N LEU A 80 -15.40 -7.80 16.29
CA LEU A 80 -15.48 -6.35 16.52
C LEU A 80 -14.96 -5.93 17.89
N ASP A 81 -15.18 -6.74 18.93
CA ASP A 81 -14.80 -6.39 20.30
C ASP A 81 -13.26 -6.38 20.44
N SER A 82 -12.59 -7.43 19.95
CA SER A 82 -11.12 -7.46 19.90
C SER A 82 -10.53 -6.40 18.95
N LEU A 83 -11.16 -6.14 17.81
CA LEU A 83 -10.72 -5.09 16.88
C LEU A 83 -10.72 -3.71 17.53
N LEU A 84 -11.76 -3.36 18.28
CA LEU A 84 -11.86 -2.07 18.98
C LEU A 84 -10.85 -1.93 20.14
N ALA A 85 -10.41 -3.05 20.72
CA ALA A 85 -9.41 -3.06 21.78
C ALA A 85 -7.98 -2.99 21.24
N PHE A 86 -7.72 -3.48 20.03
CA PHE A 86 -6.39 -3.38 19.42
C PHE A 86 -6.12 -1.94 18.97
N SER A 87 -5.21 -1.26 19.69
CA SER A 87 -4.90 0.17 19.49
C SER A 87 -3.39 0.44 19.33
N PRO A 88 -2.71 -0.18 18.35
CA PRO A 88 -1.25 -0.06 18.19
C PRO A 88 -0.79 1.39 17.91
N GLN A 89 -1.66 2.25 17.39
CA GLN A 89 -1.36 3.66 17.14
C GLN A 89 -1.09 4.47 18.42
N LEU A 90 -1.53 3.98 19.59
CA LEU A 90 -1.30 4.65 20.87
C LEU A 90 0.12 4.40 21.40
N ASP A 91 0.72 3.26 21.02
CA ASP A 91 2.01 2.80 21.54
C ASP A 91 3.02 2.55 20.42
N ARG A 92 3.37 3.61 19.69
CA ARG A 92 4.34 3.57 18.58
C ARG A 92 5.79 3.57 19.08
N THR A 93 6.11 2.72 20.04
CA THR A 93 7.48 2.58 20.54
C THR A 93 8.28 1.73 19.56
N ASP A 94 9.45 2.22 19.12
CA ASP A 94 10.32 1.46 18.21
C ASP A 94 10.69 0.11 18.82
N GLY A 95 10.53 -0.96 18.05
CA GLY A 95 10.78 -2.32 18.52
C GLY A 95 9.64 -2.95 19.34
N LEU A 96 8.52 -2.26 19.58
CA LEU A 96 7.39 -2.85 20.28
C LEU A 96 6.74 -3.93 19.42
N GLN A 97 6.56 -5.13 19.99
CA GLN A 97 6.03 -6.28 19.28
C GLN A 97 4.54 -6.46 19.57
N HIS A 98 3.79 -6.96 18.60
CA HIS A 98 2.39 -7.34 18.76
C HIS A 98 2.12 -8.73 18.18
N LEU A 99 1.19 -9.44 18.81
CA LEU A 99 0.55 -10.64 18.25
C LEU A 99 -0.80 -10.25 17.67
N VAL A 100 -0.94 -10.28 16.36
CA VAL A 100 -2.20 -9.97 15.67
C VAL A 100 -2.87 -11.28 15.26
N LEU A 101 -4.15 -11.47 15.63
CA LEU A 101 -4.97 -12.61 15.21
C LEU A 101 -6.38 -12.13 14.86
N PHE A 102 -6.78 -12.29 13.59
CA PHE A 102 -8.12 -11.94 13.13
C PHE A 102 -8.58 -12.83 11.96
N PRO A 103 -9.89 -13.11 11.84
CA PRO A 103 -10.47 -13.53 10.57
C PRO A 103 -10.53 -12.31 9.63
N MET A 104 -9.70 -12.31 8.58
CA MET A 104 -9.55 -11.16 7.69
C MET A 104 -9.16 -11.56 6.27
N TYR A 105 -9.42 -10.68 5.31
CA TYR A 105 -8.80 -10.78 3.99
C TYR A 105 -7.45 -10.05 3.98
N THR A 106 -6.56 -10.38 3.04
CA THR A 106 -5.28 -9.68 2.87
C THR A 106 -5.29 -8.89 1.56
N GLN A 107 -5.07 -7.57 1.63
CA GLN A 107 -5.00 -6.73 0.41
C GLN A 107 -3.87 -7.22 -0.49
N ASN A 108 -4.08 -7.31 -1.80
CA ASN A 108 -3.11 -7.92 -2.74
C ASN A 108 -2.70 -9.37 -2.39
N GLY A 109 -3.50 -10.06 -1.58
CA GLY A 109 -3.36 -11.47 -1.20
C GLY A 109 -4.68 -12.22 -1.39
N SER A 110 -5.18 -12.83 -0.32
CA SER A 110 -6.44 -13.57 -0.32
C SER A 110 -7.64 -12.64 -0.14
N THR A 111 -8.71 -12.88 -0.90
CA THR A 111 -10.01 -12.20 -0.69
C THR A 111 -10.95 -12.95 0.26
N ASN A 112 -10.49 -14.07 0.82
CA ASN A 112 -11.24 -14.86 1.78
C ASN A 112 -10.93 -14.38 3.20
N ARG A 113 -11.93 -14.38 4.09
CA ARG A 113 -11.79 -13.99 5.50
C ARG A 113 -11.27 -15.13 6.37
N PHE A 114 -10.06 -15.59 6.08
CA PHE A 114 -9.41 -16.64 6.86
C PHE A 114 -8.86 -16.11 8.17
N VAL A 115 -8.76 -16.98 9.18
CA VAL A 115 -8.03 -16.64 10.40
C VAL A 115 -6.55 -16.55 10.05
N GLU A 116 -6.02 -15.34 10.16
CA GLU A 116 -4.62 -15.01 9.91
C GLU A 116 -3.96 -14.55 11.21
N ALA A 117 -2.73 -14.98 11.43
CA ALA A 117 -1.90 -14.61 12.56
C ALA A 117 -0.59 -13.99 12.09
N VAL A 118 -0.21 -12.86 12.68
CA VAL A 118 1.00 -12.13 12.34
C VAL A 118 1.69 -11.67 13.61
N LEU A 119 2.98 -11.99 13.74
CA LEU A 119 3.87 -11.32 14.68
C LEU A 119 4.47 -10.12 13.97
N ILE A 120 4.26 -8.94 14.55
CA ILE A 120 4.72 -7.67 14.00
C ILE A 120 5.59 -6.95 15.01
N GLU A 121 6.45 -6.07 14.50
CA GLU A 121 7.21 -5.13 15.33
C GLU A 121 7.06 -3.72 14.77
N VAL A 122 6.81 -2.76 15.64
CA VAL A 122 6.72 -1.33 15.30
C VAL A 122 8.09 -0.78 14.92
N VAL A 123 8.11 0.09 13.90
CA VAL A 123 9.32 0.71 13.34
C VAL A 123 9.18 2.22 13.46
N TRP A 124 9.68 2.80 14.56
CA TRP A 124 9.46 4.20 14.91
C TRP A 124 10.77 4.93 15.25
N PRO A 125 11.69 5.09 14.27
CA PRO A 125 12.94 5.78 14.52
C PRO A 125 12.70 7.23 14.97
N GLU A 126 13.61 7.78 15.77
CA GLU A 126 13.43 9.08 16.46
C GLU A 126 13.00 10.22 15.52
N PHE A 127 13.63 10.34 14.35
CA PHE A 127 13.32 11.39 13.37
C PHE A 127 11.88 11.29 12.80
N ILE A 128 11.28 10.10 12.78
CA ILE A 128 9.86 9.93 12.41
C ILE A 128 8.95 10.47 13.49
N GLY A 129 9.31 10.25 14.76
CA GLY A 129 8.63 10.88 15.90
C GLY A 129 8.69 12.41 15.86
N GLU A 130 9.84 12.98 15.48
CA GLU A 130 10.00 14.42 15.29
C GLU A 130 9.07 14.97 14.19
N LEU A 131 9.05 14.33 13.02
CA LEU A 131 8.20 14.72 11.90
C LEU A 131 6.70 14.61 12.25
N GLU A 132 6.29 13.51 12.88
CA GLU A 132 4.89 13.29 13.27
C GLU A 132 4.42 14.27 14.35
N ALA A 133 5.30 14.67 15.28
CA ALA A 133 4.97 15.70 16.27
C ALA A 133 4.77 17.10 15.65
N GLY A 134 5.28 17.33 14.44
CA GLY A 134 5.22 18.60 13.71
C GLY A 134 4.16 18.64 12.61
N GLU A 135 4.55 19.18 11.45
CA GLU A 135 3.63 19.39 10.32
C GLU A 135 3.13 18.08 9.69
N TYR A 136 3.84 16.97 9.91
CA TYR A 136 3.56 15.67 9.31
C TYR A 136 2.75 14.73 10.22
N SER A 137 2.02 15.28 11.21
CA SER A 137 1.18 14.46 12.09
C SER A 137 0.20 13.57 11.33
N ASN A 138 0.24 12.29 11.70
CA ASN A 138 -0.63 11.22 11.22
C ASN A 138 -0.85 10.23 12.37
N LYS A 139 -1.92 10.46 13.13
CA LYS A 139 -2.23 9.71 14.37
C LYS A 139 -2.68 8.28 14.15
N LEU A 140 -3.07 7.92 12.92
CA LEU A 140 -3.55 6.58 12.58
C LEU A 140 -2.41 5.69 12.07
N PHE A 141 -1.31 6.28 11.60
CA PHE A 141 -0.24 5.55 10.94
C PHE A 141 0.63 4.76 11.93
N VAL A 142 0.80 3.47 11.62
CA VAL A 142 1.65 2.53 12.36
C VAL A 142 2.59 1.79 11.41
N PRO A 143 3.84 2.25 11.24
CA PRO A 143 4.85 1.55 10.47
C PRO A 143 5.30 0.29 11.22
N ILE A 144 5.28 -0.84 10.53
CA ILE A 144 5.56 -2.15 11.10
C ILE A 144 6.50 -2.96 10.22
N ARG A 145 7.04 -4.04 10.79
CA ARG A 145 7.76 -5.08 10.07
C ARG A 145 7.28 -6.47 10.45
N PHE A 146 7.47 -7.43 9.56
CA PHE A 146 7.20 -8.83 9.85
C PHE A 146 8.24 -9.43 10.80
N LEU A 147 7.76 -10.17 11.80
CA LEU A 147 8.56 -11.10 12.59
C LEU A 147 8.30 -12.55 12.15
N ASP A 148 7.02 -12.93 12.03
CA ASP A 148 6.56 -14.17 11.38
C ASP A 148 5.06 -14.05 11.06
N PHE A 149 4.53 -14.91 10.18
CA PHE A 149 3.14 -14.83 9.73
C PHE A 149 2.58 -16.16 9.21
N THR A 150 1.24 -16.24 9.15
CA THR A 150 0.47 -17.28 8.44
C THR A 150 0.40 -17.02 6.93
N PRO A 151 0.03 -18.04 6.11
CA PRO A 151 0.15 -17.98 4.65
C PRO A 151 -0.57 -16.82 3.95
N GLY A 152 -1.58 -16.18 4.54
CA GLY A 152 -2.25 -15.03 3.93
C GLY A 152 -1.32 -13.83 3.68
N TYR A 153 -0.21 -13.75 4.42
CA TYR A 153 0.86 -12.77 4.22
C TYR A 153 2.06 -13.30 3.44
N ASP A 154 2.07 -14.57 3.00
CA ASP A 154 3.03 -15.08 2.01
C ASP A 154 2.64 -14.66 0.57
N THR A 155 2.35 -13.37 0.42
CA THR A 155 1.68 -12.78 -0.76
C THR A 155 2.24 -11.40 -1.07
N ASN A 156 1.57 -10.65 -1.95
CA ASN A 156 1.91 -9.26 -2.22
C ASN A 156 1.40 -8.26 -1.17
N SER A 157 0.64 -8.71 -0.17
CA SER A 157 0.08 -7.83 0.87
C SER A 157 1.16 -7.06 1.62
N ALA A 158 1.01 -5.75 1.75
CA ALA A 158 1.99 -4.91 2.47
C ALA A 158 1.33 -4.03 3.52
N VAL A 159 0.08 -4.35 3.88
CA VAL A 159 -0.69 -3.60 4.85
C VAL A 159 -1.40 -4.52 5.84
N LEU A 160 -1.69 -3.99 7.00
CA LEU A 160 -2.62 -4.53 7.96
C LEU A 160 -3.59 -3.39 8.29
N PHE A 161 -4.82 -3.52 7.82
CA PHE A 161 -5.85 -2.49 7.96
C PHE A 161 -7.08 -3.07 8.68
N PRO A 162 -7.67 -2.34 9.63
CA PRO A 162 -8.82 -2.82 10.39
C PRO A 162 -10.06 -3.07 9.52
N GLU A 163 -10.15 -2.44 8.34
CA GLU A 163 -11.18 -2.65 7.32
C GLU A 163 -11.23 -4.10 6.81
N SER A 164 -10.17 -4.88 6.97
CA SER A 164 -10.11 -6.24 6.44
C SER A 164 -10.71 -7.29 7.36
N VAL A 165 -10.90 -6.95 8.64
CA VAL A 165 -11.37 -7.84 9.70
C VAL A 165 -12.87 -8.10 9.58
N ALA A 166 -13.28 -9.35 9.84
CA ALA A 166 -14.67 -9.74 9.90
C ALA A 166 -15.33 -9.20 11.19
N VAL A 167 -16.34 -8.34 11.00
CA VAL A 167 -17.04 -7.65 12.09
C VAL A 167 -18.53 -7.56 11.79
N ARG A 168 -19.35 -7.57 12.85
CA ARG A 168 -20.82 -7.44 12.75
C ARG A 168 -21.27 -6.09 12.18
N GLU A 169 -20.50 -5.03 12.40
CA GLU A 169 -20.74 -3.68 11.89
C GLU A 169 -19.42 -2.92 11.71
N THR A 170 -19.37 -1.96 10.77
CA THR A 170 -18.16 -1.18 10.48
C THR A 170 -17.91 -0.15 11.59
N PRO A 171 -16.80 -0.24 12.36
CA PRO A 171 -16.46 0.76 13.37
C PRO A 171 -15.81 2.00 12.75
N THR A 172 -15.54 3.01 13.59
CA THR A 172 -14.55 4.03 13.24
C THR A 172 -13.17 3.43 13.37
N PHE A 173 -12.39 3.46 12.29
CA PHE A 173 -11.02 2.95 12.29
C PHE A 173 -10.06 3.96 12.92
N THR A 174 -9.15 3.45 13.75
CA THR A 174 -8.24 4.26 14.57
C THR A 174 -6.77 4.01 14.25
N TRP A 175 -6.47 3.09 13.36
CA TRP A 175 -5.12 2.77 12.94
C TRP A 175 -5.08 2.21 11.52
N GLY A 176 -3.93 2.34 10.86
CA GLY A 176 -3.59 1.68 9.62
C GLY A 176 -2.10 1.37 9.65
N ALA A 177 -1.75 0.12 9.41
CA ALA A 177 -0.37 -0.34 9.54
C ALA A 177 0.22 -0.79 8.21
N ILE A 178 1.47 -0.38 7.96
CA ILE A 178 2.18 -0.64 6.69
C ILE A 178 3.48 -1.38 6.97
N PHE A 179 3.71 -2.45 6.23
CA PHE A 179 4.91 -3.31 6.34
C PHE A 179 6.09 -2.70 5.59
N ALA A 180 6.72 -1.69 6.19
CA ALA A 180 7.83 -0.95 5.60
C ALA A 180 9.04 -1.83 5.28
N ASP A 181 9.26 -2.93 6.02
CA ASP A 181 10.35 -3.86 5.74
C ASP A 181 10.18 -4.58 4.41
N ARG A 182 8.94 -4.98 4.09
CA ARG A 182 8.58 -5.66 2.85
C ARG A 182 8.68 -4.72 1.65
N GLU A 183 8.15 -3.52 1.76
CA GLU A 183 8.25 -2.53 0.68
C GLU A 183 9.71 -2.14 0.41
N ALA A 184 10.52 -1.94 1.46
CA ALA A 184 11.95 -1.74 1.33
C ALA A 184 12.67 -2.95 0.68
N ALA A 185 12.35 -4.17 1.09
CA ALA A 185 12.97 -5.37 0.50
C ALA A 185 12.62 -5.53 -0.99
N ARG A 186 11.36 -5.24 -1.36
CA ARG A 186 10.88 -5.19 -2.75
C ARG A 186 11.64 -4.17 -3.56
N PHE A 187 11.66 -2.94 -3.07
CA PHE A 187 12.36 -1.83 -3.70
C PHE A 187 13.81 -2.19 -4.00
N ARG A 188 14.54 -2.69 -3.00
CA ARG A 188 15.95 -3.08 -3.14
C ARG A 188 16.15 -4.15 -4.22
N ARG A 189 15.29 -5.17 -4.26
CA ARG A 189 15.36 -6.24 -5.25
C ARG A 189 15.06 -5.76 -6.67
N VAL A 190 13.97 -5.01 -6.81
CA VAL A 190 13.46 -4.54 -8.10
C VAL A 190 14.38 -3.47 -8.68
N LEU A 191 14.79 -2.47 -7.89
CA LEU A 191 15.68 -1.41 -8.36
C LEU A 191 17.04 -1.97 -8.79
N ARG A 192 17.61 -2.94 -8.06
CA ARG A 192 18.87 -3.57 -8.46
C ARG A 192 18.78 -4.21 -9.85
N ALA A 193 17.75 -5.03 -10.08
CA ALA A 193 17.53 -5.67 -11.38
C ALA A 193 17.20 -4.65 -12.48
N ALA A 194 16.38 -3.64 -12.16
CA ALA A 194 16.02 -2.58 -13.10
C ALA A 194 17.24 -1.78 -13.55
N ALA A 195 18.13 -1.41 -12.60
CA ALA A 195 19.36 -0.70 -12.90
C ALA A 195 20.30 -1.52 -13.81
N GLU A 196 20.44 -2.83 -13.56
CA GLU A 196 21.20 -3.73 -14.42
C GLU A 196 20.60 -3.83 -15.83
N ILE A 197 19.29 -4.08 -15.94
CA ILE A 197 18.59 -4.24 -17.22
C ILE A 197 18.63 -2.98 -18.06
N THR A 198 18.54 -1.81 -17.42
CA THR A 198 18.49 -0.51 -18.08
C THR A 198 19.87 0.17 -18.17
N SER A 199 20.92 -0.46 -17.63
CA SER A 199 22.26 0.13 -17.49
C SER A 199 22.27 1.49 -16.78
N LEU A 200 21.29 1.74 -15.92
CA LEU A 200 21.18 2.97 -15.14
C LEU A 200 22.31 3.04 -14.12
N GLN A 201 23.03 4.16 -14.10
CA GLN A 201 23.97 4.48 -13.03
C GLN A 201 23.22 5.16 -11.89
N LEU A 202 23.26 4.57 -10.71
CA LEU A 202 22.59 5.11 -9.53
C LEU A 202 23.45 6.18 -8.86
N PRO A 203 22.86 7.28 -8.36
CA PRO A 203 23.50 8.14 -7.37
C PRO A 203 24.00 7.33 -6.17
N ALA A 204 25.06 7.81 -5.51
CA ALA A 204 25.68 7.09 -4.39
C ALA A 204 24.68 6.81 -3.26
N ASP A 205 23.83 7.79 -2.93
CA ASP A 205 22.82 7.66 -1.88
C ASP A 205 21.71 6.66 -2.27
N ALA A 206 21.28 6.66 -3.53
CA ALA A 206 20.34 5.66 -4.04
C ALA A 206 20.93 4.25 -4.06
N ALA A 207 22.23 4.11 -4.38
CA ALA A 207 22.92 2.84 -4.32
C ALA A 207 23.02 2.29 -2.89
N ALA A 208 23.18 3.17 -1.89
CA ALA A 208 23.24 2.78 -0.48
C ALA A 208 21.93 2.12 -0.01
N LEU A 209 20.76 2.56 -0.51
CA LEU A 209 19.47 1.91 -0.23
C LEU A 209 19.47 0.43 -0.62
N LEU A 210 20.15 0.08 -1.73
CA LEU A 210 20.18 -1.31 -2.21
C LEU A 210 20.93 -2.24 -1.26
N ASP A 211 21.91 -1.74 -0.54
CA ASP A 211 22.81 -2.54 0.30
C ASP A 211 22.42 -2.52 1.79
N ASP A 212 21.58 -1.56 2.21
CA ASP A 212 21.14 -1.41 3.60
C ASP A 212 19.61 -1.50 3.74
N GLN A 213 19.15 -2.63 4.31
CA GLN A 213 17.73 -2.88 4.57
C GLN A 213 17.13 -1.87 5.56
N LYS A 214 17.86 -1.50 6.62
CA LYS A 214 17.32 -0.61 7.65
C LYS A 214 17.18 0.80 7.10
N LEU A 215 18.18 1.27 6.35
CA LEU A 215 18.12 2.55 5.66
C LEU A 215 16.93 2.64 4.69
N ALA A 216 16.74 1.61 3.87
CA ALA A 216 15.60 1.56 2.96
C ALA A 216 14.28 1.50 3.73
N GLN A 217 14.19 0.69 4.77
CA GLN A 217 13.00 0.59 5.61
C GLN A 217 12.62 1.94 6.23
N ASP A 218 13.57 2.65 6.83
CA ASP A 218 13.32 3.96 7.45
C ASP A 218 12.94 5.03 6.42
N THR A 219 13.48 4.91 5.19
CA THR A 219 13.08 5.75 4.05
C THR A 219 11.60 5.51 3.68
N PHE A 220 11.17 4.25 3.61
CA PHE A 220 9.76 3.91 3.35
C PHE A 220 8.84 4.37 4.48
N VAL A 221 9.25 4.26 5.75
CA VAL A 221 8.46 4.80 6.88
C VAL A 221 8.21 6.31 6.72
N MET A 222 9.23 7.07 6.31
CA MET A 222 9.07 8.51 6.06
C MET A 222 8.15 8.79 4.86
N TRP A 223 8.31 8.04 3.78
CA TRP A 223 7.43 8.14 2.61
C TRP A 223 5.97 7.87 3.00
N ASP A 224 5.70 6.73 3.63
CA ASP A 224 4.36 6.30 4.02
C ASP A 224 3.69 7.28 5.00
N LEU A 225 4.46 7.81 5.97
CA LEU A 225 3.95 8.82 6.92
C LEU A 225 3.33 10.01 6.19
N ILE A 226 4.02 10.54 5.17
CA ILE A 226 3.60 11.72 4.42
C ILE A 226 2.54 11.35 3.38
N HIS A 227 2.69 10.22 2.70
CA HIS A 227 1.74 9.70 1.71
C HIS A 227 0.36 9.50 2.33
N ASP A 228 0.25 8.66 3.37
CA ASP A 228 -1.04 8.29 3.97
C ASP A 228 -1.77 9.51 4.53
N ARG A 229 -1.01 10.43 5.14
CA ARG A 229 -1.54 11.69 5.65
C ARG A 229 -2.21 12.50 4.54
N THR A 230 -1.68 12.43 3.32
CA THR A 230 -2.13 13.23 2.18
C THR A 230 -3.51 12.84 1.68
N HIS A 231 -3.94 11.58 1.87
CA HIS A 231 -5.32 11.16 1.56
C HIS A 231 -6.38 11.94 2.35
N MET A 232 -6.03 12.46 3.53
CA MET A 232 -6.95 13.16 4.43
C MET A 232 -6.70 14.68 4.50
N ARG A 233 -5.85 15.22 3.62
CA ARG A 233 -5.40 16.62 3.66
C ARG A 233 -5.38 17.25 2.26
N GLY A 234 -5.47 18.59 2.25
CA GLY A 234 -5.46 19.39 1.02
C GLY A 234 -6.84 19.52 0.37
N ASP A 235 -6.87 20.05 -0.84
CA ASP A 235 -8.08 20.11 -1.65
C ASP A 235 -8.45 18.69 -2.11
N LEU A 236 -9.44 18.11 -1.44
CA LEU A 236 -9.88 16.76 -1.73
C LEU A 236 -10.78 16.78 -2.98
N PRO A 237 -10.50 15.97 -4.01
CA PRO A 237 -11.28 15.95 -5.25
C PRO A 237 -12.66 15.33 -5.06
N PHE A 238 -12.87 14.68 -3.92
CA PHE A 238 -14.02 13.84 -3.66
C PHE A 238 -15.03 14.60 -2.82
N ASP A 239 -16.30 14.44 -3.19
CA ASP A 239 -17.43 14.87 -2.38
C ASP A 239 -17.25 14.32 -0.95
N PRO A 240 -17.00 15.19 0.05
CA PRO A 240 -16.75 14.75 1.42
C PRO A 240 -17.98 14.06 2.05
N PHE A 241 -19.13 14.10 1.38
CA PHE A 241 -20.37 13.45 1.79
C PHE A 241 -20.64 12.11 1.08
N MET A 242 -19.83 11.71 0.08
CA MET A 242 -20.07 10.48 -0.70
C MET A 242 -18.91 9.48 -0.65
N ILE A 243 -18.88 8.77 0.47
CA ILE A 243 -18.05 7.59 0.73
C ILE A 243 -18.53 6.44 -0.19
N LYS A 244 -17.63 5.88 -1.01
CA LYS A 244 -17.82 4.71 -1.93
C LYS A 244 -18.56 4.98 -3.26
N GLN A 245 -18.00 5.85 -4.10
CA GLN A 245 -18.43 5.97 -5.50
C GLN A 245 -17.54 5.17 -6.45
N ARG A 246 -18.16 4.42 -7.37
CA ARG A 246 -17.44 3.78 -8.48
C ARG A 246 -17.00 4.86 -9.47
N MET A 247 -15.69 5.00 -9.66
CA MET A 247 -15.08 6.00 -10.53
C MET A 247 -14.19 5.33 -11.59
N PRO A 248 -13.89 6.02 -12.71
CA PRO A 248 -12.89 5.55 -13.66
C PRO A 248 -11.54 5.32 -12.97
N TYR A 249 -10.83 4.25 -13.33
CA TYR A 249 -9.65 3.84 -12.59
C TYR A 249 -8.48 4.85 -12.68
N PHE A 250 -8.46 5.68 -13.72
CA PHE A 250 -7.49 6.77 -13.84
C PHE A 250 -7.64 7.84 -12.76
N LEU A 251 -8.80 7.99 -12.12
CA LEU A 251 -8.93 8.90 -10.97
C LEU A 251 -8.28 8.34 -9.71
N TYR A 252 -8.40 7.03 -9.46
CA TYR A 252 -7.63 6.38 -8.39
C TYR A 252 -6.12 6.51 -8.66
N SER A 253 -5.71 6.38 -9.93
CA SER A 253 -4.31 6.55 -10.32
C SER A 253 -3.78 7.95 -10.00
N LEU A 254 -4.58 8.99 -10.29
CA LEU A 254 -4.22 10.37 -9.98
C LEU A 254 -4.19 10.65 -8.48
N GLU A 255 -5.07 10.02 -7.69
CA GLU A 255 -5.08 10.21 -6.23
C GLU A 255 -3.83 9.61 -5.60
N GLU A 256 -3.50 8.35 -5.93
CA GLU A 256 -2.29 7.69 -5.42
C GLU A 256 -1.02 8.42 -5.88
N LEU A 257 -0.98 8.86 -7.14
CA LEU A 257 0.15 9.64 -7.64
C LEU A 257 0.22 11.01 -6.96
N ARG A 258 -0.90 11.68 -6.68
CA ARG A 258 -0.90 12.95 -5.92
C ARG A 258 -0.28 12.77 -4.54
N CYS A 259 -0.65 11.71 -3.82
CA CYS A 259 -0.11 11.42 -2.49
C CYS A 259 1.41 11.21 -2.55
N ASP A 260 1.91 10.45 -3.52
CA ASP A 260 3.35 10.26 -3.71
C ASP A 260 4.10 11.51 -4.14
N LEU A 261 3.53 12.28 -5.06
CA LEU A 261 4.16 13.52 -5.50
C LEU A 261 4.11 14.61 -4.42
N THR A 262 3.14 14.53 -3.51
CA THR A 262 3.14 15.32 -2.28
C THR A 262 4.26 14.86 -1.36
N ALA A 263 4.39 13.55 -1.09
CA ALA A 263 5.50 13.02 -0.28
C ALA A 263 6.87 13.41 -0.87
N PHE A 264 7.04 13.32 -2.19
CA PHE A 264 8.22 13.79 -2.90
C PHE A 264 8.47 15.28 -2.69
N ARG A 265 7.46 16.14 -2.89
CA ARG A 265 7.59 17.59 -2.70
C ARG A 265 7.96 17.94 -1.26
N GLU A 266 7.31 17.33 -0.28
CA GLU A 266 7.60 17.57 1.13
C GLU A 266 9.01 17.08 1.48
N ALA A 267 9.47 15.97 0.91
CA ALA A 267 10.83 15.52 1.07
C ALA A 267 11.86 16.51 0.50
N VAL A 268 11.60 17.14 -0.65
CA VAL A 268 12.42 18.25 -1.19
C VAL A 268 12.49 19.44 -0.22
N LYS A 269 11.40 19.73 0.50
CA LYS A 269 11.37 20.81 1.51
C LYS A 269 12.18 20.43 2.74
N ILE A 270 11.94 19.25 3.30
CA ILE A 270 12.62 18.76 4.51
C ILE A 270 14.13 18.70 4.28
N GLU A 271 14.59 18.19 3.12
CA GLU A 271 16.00 18.17 2.75
C GLU A 271 16.68 19.55 2.90
N LYS A 272 15.95 20.62 2.56
CA LYS A 272 16.45 22.01 2.55
C LYS A 272 16.17 22.75 3.86
N ASP A 273 15.47 22.14 4.80
CA ASP A 273 15.10 22.75 6.07
C ASP A 273 16.28 22.69 7.05
N GLU A 274 16.81 23.85 7.43
CA GLU A 274 17.92 23.94 8.37
C GLU A 274 17.52 23.51 9.79
N ASP A 275 16.24 23.63 10.15
CA ASP A 275 15.68 23.26 11.45
C ASP A 275 15.37 21.76 11.54
N ALA A 276 15.23 21.05 10.40
CA ALA A 276 15.06 19.60 10.38
C ALA A 276 16.34 18.87 10.84
N SER A 277 16.18 17.77 11.56
CA SER A 277 17.31 16.98 12.03
C SER A 277 18.13 16.42 10.85
N PRO A 278 19.46 16.20 11.01
CA PRO A 278 20.28 15.65 9.95
C PRO A 278 19.77 14.31 9.41
N GLU A 279 19.17 13.48 10.27
CA GLU A 279 18.62 12.19 9.86
C GLU A 279 17.32 12.35 9.05
N ALA A 280 16.46 13.31 9.42
CA ALA A 280 15.27 13.65 8.63
C ALA A 280 15.66 14.17 7.25
N ARG A 281 16.62 15.10 7.15
CA ARG A 281 17.12 15.61 5.86
C ARG A 281 17.68 14.51 4.97
N LYS A 282 18.50 13.63 5.54
CA LYS A 282 19.09 12.49 4.82
C LYS A 282 18.00 11.57 4.24
N HIS A 283 17.03 11.17 5.07
CA HIS A 283 15.93 10.33 4.59
C HIS A 283 15.03 11.04 3.59
N ALA A 284 14.86 12.36 3.70
CA ALA A 284 14.11 13.15 2.73
C ALA A 284 14.75 13.08 1.32
N THR A 285 16.08 13.18 1.21
CA THR A 285 16.77 12.96 -0.07
C THR A 285 16.53 11.53 -0.58
N LEU A 286 16.54 10.52 0.31
CA LEU A 286 16.32 9.13 -0.07
C LEU A 286 14.88 8.84 -0.52
N VAL A 287 13.88 9.49 0.09
CA VAL A 287 12.46 9.39 -0.30
C VAL A 287 12.26 9.87 -1.74
N GLN A 288 12.96 10.92 -2.17
CA GLN A 288 12.90 11.40 -3.55
C GLN A 288 13.30 10.30 -4.55
N TYR A 289 14.40 9.59 -4.27
CA TYR A 289 14.83 8.45 -5.08
C TYR A 289 13.83 7.29 -5.01
N ALA A 290 13.35 6.96 -3.81
CA ALA A 290 12.42 5.86 -3.59
C ALA A 290 11.13 6.04 -4.41
N VAL A 291 10.48 7.21 -4.30
CA VAL A 291 9.26 7.54 -5.04
C VAL A 291 9.47 7.38 -6.55
N ILE A 292 10.52 7.99 -7.10
CA ILE A 292 10.79 7.93 -8.55
C ILE A 292 10.99 6.48 -8.99
N PHE A 293 11.95 5.79 -8.37
CA PHE A 293 12.36 4.47 -8.84
C PHE A 293 11.28 3.43 -8.68
N ASP A 294 10.55 3.47 -7.57
CA ASP A 294 9.54 2.46 -7.30
C ASP A 294 8.30 2.65 -8.18
N ARG A 295 7.87 3.89 -8.40
CA ARG A 295 6.79 4.21 -9.36
C ARG A 295 7.16 3.77 -10.77
N ILE A 296 8.37 4.08 -11.26
CA ILE A 296 8.73 3.78 -12.66
C ILE A 296 9.21 2.34 -12.91
N PHE A 297 9.75 1.64 -11.91
CA PHE A 297 10.28 0.28 -12.12
C PHE A 297 9.43 -0.83 -11.53
N ARG A 298 8.76 -0.61 -10.40
CA ARG A 298 7.92 -1.63 -9.77
C ARG A 298 6.45 -1.41 -10.09
N PHE A 299 5.87 -0.29 -9.66
CA PHE A 299 4.43 -0.05 -9.77
C PHE A 299 3.93 -0.04 -11.21
N ALA A 300 4.67 0.61 -12.13
CA ALA A 300 4.32 0.67 -13.55
C ALA A 300 4.03 -0.70 -14.21
N ILE A 301 4.64 -1.78 -13.69
CA ILE A 301 4.63 -3.12 -14.29
C ILE A 301 4.28 -4.26 -13.32
N THR A 302 3.83 -3.96 -12.10
CA THR A 302 3.36 -4.97 -11.13
C THR A 302 1.88 -5.24 -11.31
N GLY A 303 1.48 -6.52 -11.23
CA GLY A 303 0.08 -6.94 -11.33
C GLY A 303 -0.44 -7.05 -12.77
N SER A 304 -1.74 -7.30 -12.91
CA SER A 304 -2.39 -7.38 -14.22
C SER A 304 -2.59 -5.99 -14.85
N ARG A 305 -2.96 -5.95 -16.14
CA ARG A 305 -3.35 -4.69 -16.82
C ARG A 305 -4.84 -4.38 -16.71
N VAL A 306 -5.58 -5.09 -15.86
CA VAL A 306 -7.02 -4.88 -15.68
C VAL A 306 -7.25 -3.76 -14.67
N ARG A 307 -7.53 -2.56 -15.17
CA ARG A 307 -7.86 -1.34 -14.40
C ARG A 307 -6.83 -1.04 -13.31
N ASN A 308 -5.56 -1.30 -13.62
CA ASN A 308 -4.44 -1.16 -12.69
C ASN A 308 -4.05 0.32 -12.55
N TYR A 309 -4.51 0.93 -11.46
CA TYR A 309 -4.31 2.35 -11.21
C TYR A 309 -2.87 2.70 -10.82
N ASP A 310 -2.19 1.84 -10.06
CA ASP A 310 -0.77 2.04 -9.72
C ASP A 310 0.12 1.97 -10.95
N GLY A 311 -0.15 0.99 -11.81
CA GLY A 311 0.53 0.82 -13.09
C GLY A 311 0.37 2.02 -14.01
N LEU A 312 -0.81 2.66 -14.00
CA LEU A 312 -1.03 3.89 -14.75
C LEU A 312 -0.23 5.08 -14.17
N GLY A 313 -0.18 5.21 -12.83
CA GLY A 313 0.51 6.33 -12.18
C GLY A 313 2.02 6.31 -12.44
N GLY A 314 2.63 5.12 -12.36
CA GLY A 314 4.04 4.92 -12.70
C GLY A 314 4.39 5.24 -14.16
N GLN A 315 3.51 4.86 -15.10
CA GLN A 315 3.68 5.22 -16.51
C GLN A 315 3.58 6.73 -16.74
N LEU A 316 2.61 7.38 -16.08
CA LEU A 316 2.40 8.81 -16.19
C LEU A 316 3.64 9.57 -15.71
N LEU A 317 4.19 9.22 -14.55
CA LEU A 317 5.42 9.82 -14.03
C LEU A 317 6.62 9.62 -14.98
N PHE A 318 6.83 8.39 -15.48
CA PHE A 318 7.92 8.09 -16.41
C PHE A 318 7.81 8.90 -17.70
N ALA A 319 6.64 8.89 -18.34
CA ALA A 319 6.40 9.60 -19.58
C ALA A 319 6.52 11.11 -19.39
N TRP A 320 6.06 11.65 -18.26
CA TRP A 320 6.22 13.05 -17.91
C TRP A 320 7.69 13.45 -17.78
N MET A 321 8.50 12.70 -17.03
CA MET A 321 9.94 12.97 -16.90
C MET A 321 10.66 12.90 -18.25
N HIS A 322 10.28 11.93 -19.11
CA HIS A 322 10.83 11.81 -20.45
C HIS A 322 10.46 12.99 -21.36
N GLN A 323 9.18 13.37 -21.41
CA GLN A 323 8.69 14.49 -22.24
C GLN A 323 9.22 15.85 -21.78
N ASN A 324 9.65 15.95 -20.52
CA ASN A 324 10.29 17.13 -19.96
C ASN A 324 11.82 17.03 -19.91
N HIS A 325 12.41 16.07 -20.64
CA HIS A 325 13.85 15.96 -20.88
C HIS A 325 14.72 15.79 -19.62
N VAL A 326 14.21 15.16 -18.56
CA VAL A 326 15.01 14.79 -17.36
C VAL A 326 15.18 13.29 -17.20
N LEU A 327 14.53 12.48 -18.04
CA LEU A 327 14.74 11.04 -18.14
C LEU A 327 14.96 10.68 -19.61
N HIS A 328 16.05 9.96 -19.89
CA HIS A 328 16.48 9.66 -21.26
C HIS A 328 16.70 8.16 -21.45
N TRP A 329 16.25 7.64 -22.59
CA TRP A 329 16.61 6.32 -23.10
C TRP A 329 17.40 6.48 -24.39
N THR A 330 18.72 6.36 -24.31
CA THR A 330 19.63 6.59 -25.46
C THR A 330 20.71 5.53 -25.48
N ASP A 331 21.03 5.02 -26.67
CA ASP A 331 22.03 3.96 -26.88
C ASP A 331 21.84 2.72 -25.97
N GLY A 332 20.58 2.39 -25.67
CA GLY A 332 20.21 1.26 -24.81
C GLY A 332 20.47 1.48 -23.32
N LYS A 333 20.66 2.73 -22.89
CA LYS A 333 20.88 3.11 -21.49
C LYS A 333 19.82 4.09 -21.02
N LEU A 334 19.39 3.91 -19.77
CA LEU A 334 18.58 4.87 -19.05
C LEU A 334 19.49 5.85 -18.29
N SER A 335 19.18 7.14 -18.35
CA SER A 335 19.81 8.18 -17.54
C SER A 335 18.79 9.19 -17.04
N ILE A 336 19.06 9.81 -15.90
CA ILE A 336 18.20 10.80 -15.24
C ILE A 336 19.05 12.02 -14.90
N ASP A 337 18.54 13.21 -15.24
CA ASP A 337 19.17 14.50 -14.93
C ASP A 337 18.76 14.93 -13.52
N TRP A 338 19.52 14.49 -12.53
CA TRP A 338 19.18 14.64 -11.11
C TRP A 338 19.13 16.09 -10.61
N GLU A 339 19.84 17.01 -11.27
CA GLU A 339 19.80 18.43 -10.91
C GLU A 339 18.42 19.06 -11.17
N ASP A 340 17.72 18.62 -12.22
CA ASP A 340 16.45 19.21 -12.68
C ASP A 340 15.22 18.35 -12.35
N VAL A 341 15.40 17.06 -12.02
CA VAL A 341 14.28 16.10 -11.89
C VAL A 341 13.28 16.53 -10.81
N ALA A 342 13.75 17.10 -9.70
CA ALA A 342 12.87 17.49 -8.60
C ALA A 342 11.83 18.53 -9.04
N ASP A 343 12.24 19.56 -9.76
CA ASP A 343 11.34 20.62 -10.25
C ASP A 343 10.35 20.08 -11.28
N VAL A 344 10.76 19.11 -12.11
CA VAL A 344 9.87 18.46 -13.08
C VAL A 344 8.82 17.59 -12.39
N VAL A 345 9.21 16.82 -11.39
CA VAL A 345 8.30 15.94 -10.63
C VAL A 345 7.31 16.76 -9.80
N VAL A 346 7.78 17.79 -9.11
CA VAL A 346 6.91 18.72 -8.35
C VAL A 346 5.90 19.42 -9.26
N ARG A 347 6.29 19.77 -10.50
CA ARG A 347 5.37 20.37 -11.48
C ARG A 347 4.23 19.43 -11.89
N LEU A 348 4.48 18.13 -12.01
CA LEU A 348 3.40 17.16 -12.24
C LEU A 348 2.44 17.12 -11.05
N GLY A 349 2.99 17.07 -9.83
CA GLY A 349 2.20 17.13 -8.60
C GLY A 349 1.29 18.37 -8.55
N ALA A 350 1.84 19.54 -8.85
CA ALA A 350 1.08 20.79 -8.90
C ALA A 350 -0.05 20.79 -9.95
N ASN A 351 0.15 20.14 -11.09
CA ASN A 351 -0.91 20.01 -12.11
C ASN A 351 -2.08 19.13 -11.62
N ILE A 352 -1.77 18.06 -10.89
CA ILE A 352 -2.80 17.17 -10.31
C ILE A 352 -3.51 17.89 -9.16
N GLU A 353 -2.79 18.64 -8.34
CA GLU A 353 -3.38 19.48 -7.29
C GLU A 353 -4.30 20.58 -7.87
N ASP A 354 -3.92 21.27 -8.94
CA ASP A 354 -4.80 22.25 -9.61
C ASP A 354 -6.06 21.58 -10.18
N LEU A 355 -5.93 20.37 -10.76
CA LEU A 355 -7.07 19.59 -11.20
C LEU A 355 -8.07 19.38 -10.05
N TYR A 356 -7.56 19.07 -8.86
CA TYR A 356 -8.35 18.75 -7.66
C TYR A 356 -8.89 19.99 -6.99
N TRP A 357 -8.12 21.06 -6.87
CA TRP A 357 -8.60 22.36 -6.38
C TRP A 357 -9.80 22.86 -7.21
N ARG A 358 -9.74 22.73 -8.54
CA ARG A 358 -10.87 23.05 -9.44
C ARG A 358 -12.08 22.11 -9.34
N SER A 359 -12.03 21.05 -8.53
CA SER A 359 -13.19 20.16 -8.34
C SER A 359 -14.32 20.84 -7.58
N ILE A 360 -14.03 21.87 -6.76
CA ILE A 360 -15.00 22.51 -5.87
C ILE A 360 -16.19 23.15 -6.60
N ASP A 361 -15.96 23.68 -7.81
CA ASP A 361 -16.96 24.34 -8.64
C ASP A 361 -17.15 23.64 -10.00
N ARG A 362 -16.52 22.48 -10.20
CA ARG A 362 -16.63 21.69 -11.43
C ARG A 362 -17.62 20.53 -11.26
N PRO A 363 -18.65 20.42 -12.14
CA PRO A 363 -19.52 19.26 -12.14
C PRO A 363 -18.75 17.95 -12.30
N LYS A 364 -19.18 16.90 -11.61
CA LYS A 364 -18.51 15.58 -11.57
C LYS A 364 -18.07 15.05 -12.94
N THR A 365 -18.99 14.98 -13.90
CA THR A 365 -18.69 14.47 -15.25
C THR A 365 -17.65 15.34 -15.95
N ALA A 366 -17.73 16.66 -15.83
CA ALA A 366 -16.73 17.58 -16.38
C ALA A 366 -15.37 17.41 -15.69
N HIS A 367 -15.35 17.09 -14.39
CA HIS A 367 -14.12 16.76 -13.68
C HIS A 367 -13.47 15.48 -14.18
N TRP A 368 -14.27 14.45 -14.46
CA TRP A 368 -13.76 13.20 -15.02
C TRP A 368 -13.15 13.39 -16.41
N PHE A 369 -13.74 14.24 -17.25
CA PHE A 369 -13.13 14.61 -18.53
C PHE A 369 -11.81 15.36 -18.36
N ALA A 370 -11.76 16.37 -17.49
CA ALA A 370 -10.51 17.10 -17.25
C ALA A 370 -9.40 16.21 -16.68
N ALA A 371 -9.74 15.23 -15.85
CA ALA A 371 -8.81 14.22 -15.37
C ALA A 371 -8.31 13.31 -16.51
N TYR A 372 -9.22 12.87 -17.39
CA TYR A 372 -8.86 12.10 -18.58
C TYR A 372 -7.95 12.89 -19.53
N ASP A 373 -8.24 14.18 -19.74
CA ASP A 373 -7.43 15.08 -20.56
C ASP A 373 -6.01 15.25 -19.99
N LEU A 374 -5.87 15.38 -18.67
CA LEU A 374 -4.56 15.46 -18.01
C LEU A 374 -3.73 14.19 -18.26
N VAL A 375 -4.32 13.01 -18.08
CA VAL A 375 -3.62 11.73 -18.30
C VAL A 375 -3.28 11.55 -19.78
N SER A 376 -4.25 11.79 -20.67
CA SER A 376 -4.11 11.57 -22.10
C SER A 376 -3.23 12.59 -22.82
N ALA A 377 -2.99 13.76 -22.22
CA ALA A 377 -1.98 14.71 -22.69
C ALA A 377 -0.56 14.14 -22.59
N THR A 378 -0.32 13.20 -21.67
CA THR A 378 1.00 12.57 -21.48
C THR A 378 1.04 11.15 -22.06
N LEU A 379 -0.01 10.36 -21.84
CA LEU A 379 -0.09 8.95 -22.23
C LEU A 379 -1.06 8.76 -23.39
N THR A 380 -0.66 8.00 -24.40
CA THR A 380 -1.56 7.67 -25.52
C THR A 380 -2.63 6.69 -25.05
N PRO A 381 -3.94 7.03 -25.18
CA PRO A 381 -5.01 6.09 -24.88
C PRO A 381 -5.00 4.87 -25.81
N ASN A 382 -5.65 3.81 -25.38
CA ASN A 382 -5.89 2.64 -26.20
C ASN A 382 -6.62 3.03 -27.51
N PRO A 383 -6.18 2.57 -28.70
CA PRO A 383 -6.86 2.87 -29.97
C PRO A 383 -8.35 2.51 -30.02
N ALA A 384 -8.79 1.56 -29.19
CA ALA A 384 -10.19 1.15 -29.09
C ALA A 384 -11.02 2.00 -28.10
N SER A 385 -10.40 2.95 -27.40
CA SER A 385 -11.04 3.75 -26.35
C SER A 385 -12.27 4.51 -26.87
N VAL A 386 -13.37 4.40 -26.13
CA VAL A 386 -14.56 5.24 -26.34
C VAL A 386 -14.35 6.62 -25.73
N TRP A 387 -13.64 6.71 -24.60
CA TRP A 387 -13.30 7.98 -23.95
C TRP A 387 -12.44 8.89 -24.83
N ALA A 388 -11.46 8.32 -25.54
CA ALA A 388 -10.59 9.07 -26.47
C ALA A 388 -11.32 9.65 -27.69
N LYS A 389 -12.54 9.17 -28.00
CA LYS A 389 -13.39 9.74 -29.07
C LYS A 389 -14.10 11.01 -28.63
N GLY A 390 -14.07 11.33 -27.34
CA GLY A 390 -14.66 12.53 -26.76
C GLY A 390 -16.11 12.38 -26.28
N PRO A 391 -16.70 13.48 -25.76
CA PRO A 391 -17.98 13.47 -25.07
C PRO A 391 -19.15 12.88 -25.89
N ASP A 392 -19.16 13.12 -27.20
CA ASP A 392 -20.24 12.67 -28.10
C ASP A 392 -20.32 11.13 -28.23
N ALA A 393 -19.26 10.41 -27.88
CA ALA A 393 -19.22 8.95 -27.91
C ALA A 393 -19.66 8.31 -26.58
N LEU A 394 -19.94 9.09 -25.54
CA LEU A 394 -20.21 8.62 -24.18
C LEU A 394 -21.69 8.85 -23.78
N PRO A 395 -22.26 7.98 -22.91
CA PRO A 395 -23.64 8.11 -22.46
C PRO A 395 -23.79 9.20 -21.37
N LEU A 396 -23.76 10.46 -21.78
CA LEU A 396 -23.76 11.64 -20.87
C LEU A 396 -25.14 11.97 -20.27
N ASP A 397 -26.21 11.46 -20.86
CA ASP A 397 -27.59 11.61 -20.39
C ASP A 397 -27.98 10.54 -19.33
N GLY A 398 -27.09 9.57 -19.08
CA GLY A 398 -27.27 8.50 -18.11
C GLY A 398 -26.58 8.72 -16.75
N PRO A 399 -26.75 7.78 -15.80
CA PRO A 399 -26.04 7.83 -14.54
C PRO A 399 -24.52 7.67 -14.75
N PRO A 400 -23.66 8.25 -13.88
CA PRO A 400 -22.19 8.19 -14.02
C PRO A 400 -21.61 6.78 -14.17
N ARG A 401 -22.31 5.76 -13.63
CA ARG A 401 -21.94 4.35 -13.81
C ARG A 401 -21.72 3.99 -15.30
N GLY A 402 -22.56 4.51 -16.19
CA GLY A 402 -22.45 4.28 -17.63
C GLY A 402 -21.13 4.77 -18.21
N LEU A 403 -20.56 5.85 -17.68
CA LEU A 403 -19.25 6.37 -18.10
C LEU A 403 -18.11 5.46 -17.64
N THR A 404 -18.15 4.99 -16.39
CA THR A 404 -17.19 4.00 -15.85
C THR A 404 -17.18 2.68 -16.60
N ASP A 405 -18.33 2.26 -17.14
CA ASP A 405 -18.46 1.02 -17.90
C ASP A 405 -17.85 1.14 -19.31
N GLN A 406 -17.63 2.36 -19.82
CA GLN A 406 -16.96 2.60 -21.11
C GLN A 406 -15.42 2.67 -21.00
N VAL A 407 -14.87 2.69 -19.79
CA VAL A 407 -13.42 2.66 -19.59
C VAL A 407 -12.92 1.24 -19.84
N LEU A 408 -11.96 1.08 -20.73
CA LEU A 408 -11.35 -0.22 -21.00
C LEU A 408 -10.56 -0.70 -19.79
N ASP A 409 -10.39 -2.03 -19.70
CA ASP A 409 -9.55 -2.61 -18.65
C ASP A 409 -8.11 -2.08 -18.76
N ASP A 410 -7.54 -2.00 -19.95
CA ASP A 410 -6.25 -1.34 -20.22
C ASP A 410 -6.48 -0.10 -21.12
N GLU A 411 -7.10 0.93 -20.53
CA GLU A 411 -7.40 2.22 -21.19
C GLU A 411 -6.13 2.96 -21.64
N PHE A 412 -5.01 2.77 -20.96
CA PHE A 412 -3.70 3.36 -21.27
C PHE A 412 -2.64 2.25 -21.30
N PRO A 413 -2.47 1.59 -22.47
CA PRO A 413 -1.59 0.43 -22.59
C PRO A 413 -0.12 0.80 -22.41
N LEU A 414 0.69 -0.22 -22.10
CA LEU A 414 2.14 -0.05 -21.92
C LEU A 414 2.80 0.57 -23.16
N SER A 415 3.73 1.50 -22.94
CA SER A 415 4.63 1.96 -23.99
C SER A 415 5.55 0.83 -24.45
N MET A 416 6.17 0.97 -25.63
CA MET A 416 7.14 -0.02 -26.14
C MET A 416 8.28 -0.30 -25.16
N PHE A 417 8.72 0.73 -24.43
CA PHE A 417 9.72 0.57 -23.37
C PHE A 417 9.21 -0.35 -22.26
N TYR A 418 8.00 -0.09 -21.75
CA TYR A 418 7.42 -0.88 -20.67
C TYR A 418 7.01 -2.29 -21.09
N GLU A 419 6.57 -2.52 -22.32
CA GLU A 419 6.34 -3.87 -22.83
C GLU A 419 7.62 -4.72 -22.78
N ALA A 420 8.77 -4.13 -23.14
CA ALA A 420 10.05 -4.81 -23.10
C ALA A 420 10.57 -4.98 -21.66
N LEU A 421 10.44 -3.93 -20.84
CA LEU A 421 10.88 -3.96 -19.44
C LEU A 421 10.07 -4.97 -18.62
N SER A 422 8.74 -4.97 -18.75
CA SER A 422 7.84 -5.89 -18.03
C SER A 422 8.20 -7.35 -18.29
N LYS A 423 8.50 -7.72 -19.55
CA LYS A 423 8.95 -9.08 -19.89
C LYS A 423 10.26 -9.48 -19.21
N LYS A 424 11.21 -8.54 -19.05
CA LYS A 424 12.50 -8.81 -18.41
C LYS A 424 12.39 -8.81 -16.88
N MET A 425 11.56 -7.93 -16.33
CA MET A 425 11.40 -7.74 -14.89
C MET A 425 10.40 -8.71 -14.25
N GLY A 426 9.51 -9.33 -15.04
CA GLY A 426 8.45 -10.24 -14.56
C GLY A 426 8.95 -11.26 -13.52
N PRO A 427 9.99 -12.08 -13.83
CA PRO A 427 10.51 -13.04 -12.86
C PRO A 427 11.02 -12.42 -11.55
N VAL A 428 11.60 -11.21 -11.62
CA VAL A 428 12.08 -10.51 -10.43
C VAL A 428 10.92 -10.04 -9.58
N ILE A 429 9.89 -9.42 -10.18
CA ILE A 429 8.70 -8.96 -9.47
C ILE A 429 7.94 -10.12 -8.84
N GLU A 430 7.74 -11.21 -9.58
CA GLU A 430 7.11 -12.44 -9.08
C GLU A 430 7.87 -13.03 -7.87
N SER A 431 9.20 -12.95 -7.88
CA SER A 431 10.04 -13.43 -6.76
C SER A 431 9.90 -12.62 -5.46
N THR A 432 9.17 -11.50 -5.48
CA THR A 432 8.98 -10.64 -4.30
C THR A 432 7.70 -10.94 -3.51
N SER A 433 6.88 -11.90 -3.95
CA SER A 433 5.78 -12.40 -3.13
C SER A 433 6.32 -12.97 -1.82
N GLY A 434 5.69 -12.62 -0.68
CA GLY A 434 6.08 -13.11 0.64
C GLY A 434 7.38 -12.54 1.22
N ILE A 435 8.11 -11.71 0.47
CA ILE A 435 9.40 -11.15 0.91
C ILE A 435 9.27 -10.35 2.22
N THR A 436 10.30 -10.41 3.06
CA THR A 436 10.44 -9.58 4.27
C THR A 436 11.80 -8.91 4.29
N GLY A 437 12.03 -8.02 5.26
CA GLY A 437 13.35 -7.41 5.46
C GLY A 437 14.46 -8.41 5.80
N SER A 438 14.12 -9.65 6.19
CA SER A 438 15.09 -10.73 6.45
C SER A 438 15.44 -11.58 5.23
N SER A 439 14.69 -11.43 4.13
CA SER A 439 14.91 -12.18 2.89
C SER A 439 16.21 -11.74 2.21
N LYS A 440 17.07 -12.70 1.87
CA LYS A 440 18.32 -12.46 1.13
C LYS A 440 18.06 -12.09 -0.31
#